data_AF-A0A7Y2Z461-F1
#
_entry.id   AF-A0A7Y2Z461-F1
#
_cell.length_a   1.000
_cell.length_b   1.000
_cell.length_c   1.000
_cell.angle_alpha   90.00
_cell.angle_beta   90.00
_cell.angle_gamma   90.00
#
_symmetry.space_group_name_H-M   'P 1'
#
loop_
_entity.id
_entity.type
_entity.pdbx_description
1 polymer ?
#
loop_
_entity_poly.entity_id
_entity_poly.type
_entity_poly.pdbx_seq_one_letter_code
_entity_poly.pdbx_strand_id
1 'polypeptide(L)' 'MKKLFVIGHTFPEPSTTAAGGRMMQLLQFFSEHGYEIDFGSTAARSERSAPLESSKINTHQLRLNDS' A
#
# COMPACT_ATOMS: atom_id res chain seq x y z
N MET A 1 -8.52 18.14 2.76
CA MET A 1 -7.83 16.88 3.15
C MET A 1 -7.16 16.31 1.91
N LYS A 2 -5.89 15.91 1.97
CA LYS A 2 -5.19 15.37 0.79
C LYS A 2 -5.36 13.85 0.78
N LYS A 3 -5.65 13.28 -0.38
CA LYS A 3 -5.81 11.84 -0.58
C LYS A 3 -4.70 11.32 -1.50
N LEU A 4 -4.17 10.14 -1.18
CA LEU A 4 -3.21 9.43 -2.01
C LEU A 4 -3.74 8.02 -2.25
N PHE A 5 -3.94 7.67 -3.52
CA PHE A 5 -4.23 6.30 -3.92
C PHE A 5 -2.98 5.69 -4.55
N VAL A 6 -2.44 4.63 -3.96
CA VAL A 6 -1.25 3.92 -4.44
C VAL A 6 -1.70 2.63 -5.12
N ILE A 7 -1.27 2.41 -6.37
CA ILE A 7 -1.51 1.16 -7.09
C ILE A 7 -0.23 0.34 -7.11
N GLY A 8 -0.24 -0.80 -6.45
CA GLY A 8 0.86 -1.75 -6.42
C GLY A 8 0.60 -2.95 -7.33
N HIS A 9 1.62 -3.39 -8.06
CA HIS A 9 1.59 -4.70 -8.72
C HIS A 9 1.45 -5.85 -7.72
N THR A 10 2.08 -5.71 -6.55
CA THR A 10 1.90 -6.54 -5.37
C THR A 10 1.76 -5.68 -4.13
N PHE A 11 1.31 -6.26 -3.02
CA PHE A 11 1.45 -5.65 -1.70
C PHE A 11 2.94 -5.53 -1.33
N PRO A 12 3.34 -4.49 -0.59
CA PRO A 12 4.75 -4.28 -0.22
C PRO A 12 5.21 -5.35 0.76
N GLU A 13 6.36 -5.97 0.47
CA GLU A 13 7.01 -6.94 1.36
C GLU A 13 8.38 -6.39 1.82
N PRO A 14 8.44 -5.58 2.89
CA PRO A 14 9.63 -4.82 3.26
C PRO A 14 10.78 -5.68 3.82
N SER A 15 10.48 -6.87 4.32
CA SER A 15 11.47 -7.83 4.83
C SER A 15 12.10 -8.70 3.75
N THR A 16 11.52 -8.75 2.54
CA THR A 16 11.94 -9.65 1.46
C THR A 16 12.41 -8.91 0.22
N THR A 17 11.96 -7.67 0.00
CA THR A 17 12.28 -6.91 -1.21
C THR A 17 12.69 -5.46 -0.90
N ALA A 18 13.70 -4.97 -1.61
CA ALA A 18 14.09 -3.55 -1.54
C ALA A 18 12.96 -2.62 -1.99
N ALA A 19 12.17 -3.04 -2.99
CA ALA A 19 11.01 -2.31 -3.47
C ALA A 19 9.91 -2.19 -2.39
N GLY A 20 9.64 -3.28 -1.65
CA GLY A 20 8.73 -3.27 -0.51
C GLY A 20 9.19 -2.31 0.59
N GLY A 21 10.49 -2.32 0.91
CA GLY A 21 11.08 -1.39 1.88
C GLY A 21 10.89 0.07 1.46
N ARG A 22 11.18 0.39 0.19
CA ARG A 22 10.99 1.75 -0.34
C ARG A 22 9.51 2.17 -0.35
N MET A 23 8.60 1.25 -0.68
CA MET A 23 7.16 1.54 -0.64
C MET A 23 6.71 1.93 0.77
N MET A 24 7.14 1.20 1.80
CA MET A 24 6.82 1.54 3.20
C MET A 24 7.34 2.93 3.60
N GLN A 25 8.55 3.30 3.18
CA GLN A 25 9.10 4.64 3.45
C GLN A 25 8.26 5.76 2.81
N LEU A 26 7.78 5.55 1.58
CA LEU A 26 6.92 6.52 0.89
C LEU A 26 5.56 6.65 1.59
N LEU A 27 4.94 5.52 1.95
CA LEU A 27 3.67 5.51 2.68
C LEU A 27 3.80 6.26 4.02
N GLN A 28 4.89 6.00 4.75
CA GLN A 28 5.19 6.72 6.00
C GLN A 28 5.34 8.23 5.77
N PHE A 29 6.13 8.63 4.77
CA PHE A 29 6.31 10.03 4.42
C PHE A 29 4.98 10.73 4.13
N PHE A 30 4.10 10.16 3.31
CA PHE A 30 2.81 10.78 3.01
C PHE A 30 1.87 10.80 4.23
N SER A 31 1.91 9.77 5.07
CA SER A 31 1.13 9.72 6.31
C SER A 31 1.53 10.87 7.25
N GLU A 32 2.83 11.10 7.42
CA GLU A 32 3.37 12.22 8.22
C GLU A 32 2.97 13.60 7.67
N HIS A 33 2.72 13.70 6.36
CA HIS A 33 2.24 14.92 5.71
C HIS A 33 0.71 15.06 5.69
N GLY A 34 0.00 14.22 6.46
CA GLY A 34 -1.44 14.32 6.67
C GLY A 34 -2.27 13.85 5.48
N TYR A 35 -1.76 12.91 4.68
CA TYR A 35 -2.54 12.27 3.64
C TYR A 35 -3.41 11.14 4.20
N GLU A 36 -4.64 11.05 3.73
CA GLU A 36 -5.42 9.82 3.77
C GLU A 36 -4.91 8.91 2.65
N ILE A 37 -4.50 7.69 3.00
CA ILE A 37 -3.84 6.79 2.06
C ILE A 37 -4.70 5.55 1.85
N ASP A 38 -4.93 5.26 0.58
CA ASP A 38 -5.55 4.05 0.09
C ASP A 38 -4.53 3.29 -0.78
N PHE A 39 -4.40 1.99 -0.58
CA PHE A 39 -3.51 1.12 -1.35
C PHE A 39 -4.32 0.05 -2.09
N GLY A 40 -4.24 0.05 -3.41
CA GLY A 40 -4.91 -0.93 -4.26
C GLY A 40 -3.93 -1.90 -4.92
N SER A 41 -4.29 -3.17 -5.00
CA SER A 41 -3.57 -4.16 -5.82
C SER A 41 -4.52 -5.23 -6.36
N THR A 42 -4.21 -5.76 -7.54
CA THR A 42 -4.85 -6.98 -8.06
C THR A 42 -4.24 -8.25 -7.46
N ALA A 43 -3.05 -8.17 -6.85
CA ALA A 43 -2.43 -9.29 -6.18
C ALA A 43 -3.18 -9.65 -4.89
N ALA A 44 -3.09 -10.92 -4.48
CA ALA A 44 -3.51 -11.34 -3.15
C ALA A 44 -2.44 -10.98 -2.11
N ARG A 45 -2.85 -10.77 -0.86
CA ARG A 45 -1.92 -10.63 0.26
C ARG A 45 -1.24 -11.96 0.57
N SER A 46 0.02 -11.90 0.95
CA SER A 46 0.84 -13.01 1.42
C SER A 46 1.19 -12.83 2.91
N GLU A 47 1.73 -13.87 3.55
CA GLU A 47 2.26 -13.78 4.92
C GLU A 47 3.42 -12.77 5.06
N ARG A 48 4.09 -12.45 3.95
CA ARG A 48 5.21 -11.50 3.90
C ARG A 48 4.76 -10.06 3.61
N SER A 49 3.49 -9.87 3.24
CA SER A 49 2.93 -8.56 2.95
C SER A 49 2.84 -7.72 4.21
N ALA A 50 3.19 -6.44 4.11
CA ALA A 50 3.10 -5.52 5.23
C ALA A 50 1.64 -5.36 5.72
N PRO A 51 1.42 -5.28 7.04
CA PRO A 51 0.10 -5.02 7.63
C PRO A 51 -0.25 -3.53 7.52
N LEU A 52 -0.64 -3.08 6.32
CA LEU A 52 -0.92 -1.67 6.01
C LEU A 52 -2.06 -1.06 6.86
N GLU A 53 -3.04 -1.87 7.23
CA GLU A 53 -4.19 -1.44 8.03
C GLU A 53 -3.77 -0.99 9.44
N SER A 54 -2.72 -1.61 10.00
CA SER A 54 -2.12 -1.18 11.27
C SER A 54 -1.51 0.22 11.19
N SER A 55 -1.17 0.69 9.99
CA SER A 55 -0.66 2.05 9.72
C SER A 55 -1.76 3.03 9.31
N LYS A 56 -3.05 2.69 9.52
CA LYS A 56 -4.22 3.48 9.09
C LYS A 56 -4.29 3.70 7.57
N ILE A 57 -3.71 2.79 6.80
CA ILE A 57 -3.78 2.78 5.34
C ILE A 57 -4.89 1.82 4.95
N ASN A 58 -5.86 2.29 4.18
CA ASN A 58 -6.94 1.44 3.67
C ASN A 58 -6.41 0.58 2.53
N THR A 59 -6.88 -0.66 2.42
CA THR A 59 -6.49 -1.56 1.35
C THR A 59 -7.67 -1.93 0.47
N HIS A 60 -7.43 -2.02 -0.84
CA HIS A 60 -8.45 -2.29 -1.84
C HIS A 60 -7.99 -3.44 -2.74
N GLN A 61 -8.80 -4.50 -2.80
CA GLN A 61 -8.60 -5.55 -3.79
C GLN A 61 -9.12 -5.04 -5.14
N LEU A 62 -8.21 -4.81 -6.09
CA LEU A 62 -8.54 -4.34 -7.42
C LEU A 62 -8.91 -5.51 -8.33
N ARG A 63 -9.85 -5.28 -9.24
CA ARG A 63 -10.22 -6.19 -10.32
C ARG A 63 -9.80 -5.58 -11.66
N LEU A 64 -9.32 -6.41 -12.56
CA LEU A 64 -8.91 -5.97 -13.89
C LEU A 64 -10.15 -5.74 -14.75
N ASN A 65 -10.22 -4.61 -15.46
CA ASN A 65 -11.33 -4.24 -16.35
C ASN A 65 -12.71 -4.21 -15.66
N ASP A 66 -12.74 -3.80 -14.39
CA ASP A 66 -13.97 -3.69 -13.57
C ASP A 66 -14.31 -2.20 -13.36
N SER A 67 -15.59 -1.82 -13.44
CA SER A 67 -16.09 -0.43 -13.45
C SER A 67 -16.93 -0.09 -12.21
#